data_AF-A0A359E2W5-F1
#
_entry.id   AF-A0A359E2W5-F1
#
_cell.length_a   1.000
_cell.length_b   1.000
_cell.length_c   1.000
_cell.angle_alpha   90.00
_cell.angle_beta   90.00
_cell.angle_gamma   90.00
#
_symmetry.space_group_name_H-M   'P 1'
#
loop_
_entity.id
_entity.type
_entity.pdbx_description
1 polymer ?
#
loop_
_entity_poly.entity_id
_entity_poly.type
_entity_poly.pdbx_seq_one_letter_code
_entity_poly.pdbx_strand_id
1 'polypeptide(L)' 'VKPTQAGRDYIGNVIEAPPYKGAKNSFLIEDKLEDSEWLSELIRVTLKELPEPKKKKKKG' A
#
# COMPACT_ATOMS: atom_id res chain seq x y z
N VAL A 1 1.79 -3.02 2.22
CA VAL A 1 1.24 -1.79 1.58
C VAL A 1 0.31 -1.09 2.56
N LYS A 2 0.14 0.25 2.53
CA LYS A 2 -0.75 0.94 3.48
C LYS A 2 -2.21 0.56 3.24
N PRO A 3 -3.01 0.27 4.29
CA PRO A 3 -4.41 -0.11 4.11
C PRO A 3 -5.22 1.10 3.63
N THR A 4 -5.41 1.18 2.32
CA THR A 4 -6.20 2.19 1.59
C THR A 4 -7.49 1.54 1.10
N GLN A 5 -8.56 2.31 0.96
CA GLN A 5 -9.85 1.80 0.51
C GLN A 5 -9.74 1.23 -0.91
N ALA A 6 -9.05 1.95 -1.82
CA ALA A 6 -8.76 1.50 -3.18
C ALA A 6 -7.90 0.24 -3.23
N GLY A 7 -6.87 0.14 -2.39
CA GLY A 7 -6.06 -1.08 -2.32
C GLY A 7 -6.85 -2.27 -1.77
N ARG A 8 -7.76 -2.05 -0.81
CA ARG A 8 -8.65 -3.09 -0.28
C ARG A 8 -9.64 -3.56 -1.33
N ASP A 9 -10.23 -2.64 -2.09
CA ASP A 9 -11.15 -2.94 -3.19
C ASP A 9 -10.46 -3.73 -4.31
N TYR A 10 -9.24 -3.33 -4.66
CA TYR A 10 -8.44 -4.00 -5.69
C TYR A 10 -8.01 -5.42 -5.30
N ILE A 11 -7.60 -5.64 -4.05
CA ILE A 11 -7.21 -6.97 -3.55
C ILE A 11 -8.46 -7.83 -3.23
N GLY A 12 -9.57 -7.19 -2.87
CA GLY A 12 -10.81 -7.83 -2.44
C GLY A 12 -10.71 -8.39 -1.03
N ASN A 13 -10.04 -9.54 -0.88
CA ASN A 13 -9.93 -10.28 0.38
C ASN A 13 -8.52 -10.17 0.97
N VAL A 14 -8.13 -8.95 1.35
CA VAL A 14 -6.79 -8.67 1.90
C VAL A 14 -6.73 -8.89 3.40
N ILE A 15 -5.64 -9.47 3.88
CA ILE A 15 -5.35 -9.59 5.31
C ILE A 15 -4.57 -8.34 5.75
N GLU A 16 -5.00 -7.72 6.85
CA GLU A 16 -4.30 -6.57 7.43
C GLU A 16 -3.49 -7.05 8.65
N ALA A 17 -2.16 -7.02 8.54
CA ALA A 17 -1.28 -7.42 9.63
C ALA A 17 -0.15 -6.39 9.83
N PRO A 18 0.29 -6.16 11.09
CA PRO A 18 1.47 -5.37 11.34
C PRO A 18 2.72 -6.16 10.87
N PRO A 19 3.63 -5.56 10.08
CA PRO A 19 4.83 -6.25 9.61
C PRO A 19 5.81 -6.62 10.74
N TYR A 20 5.71 -5.93 11.88
CA TYR A 20 6.47 -6.22 13.09
C TYR A 20 5.74 -5.63 14.31
N LYS A 21 6.11 -6.10 15.52
CA LYS A 21 5.50 -5.67 16.78
C LYS A 21 5.65 -4.15 16.96
N GLY A 22 4.53 -3.44 17.04
CA GLY A 22 4.47 -1.97 17.19
C GLY A 22 4.36 -1.18 15.87
N ALA A 23 4.34 -1.86 14.72
CA ALA A 23 4.08 -1.22 13.43
C ALA A 23 2.59 -0.92 13.22
N LYS A 24 2.31 0.04 12.33
CA LYS A 24 0.95 0.26 11.83
C LYS A 24 0.54 -0.89 10.90
N ASN A 25 -0.75 -1.24 10.93
CA ASN A 25 -1.32 -2.25 10.05
C ASN A 25 -0.94 -1.98 8.60
N SER A 26 -0.52 -3.04 7.92
CA SER A 26 -0.20 -3.06 6.50
C SER A 26 -0.95 -4.19 5.84
N PHE A 27 -1.26 -4.05 4.56
CA PHE A 27 -1.71 -5.16 3.73
C PHE A 27 -0.64 -6.25 3.71
N LEU A 28 -1.03 -7.42 4.19
CA LEU A 28 -0.32 -8.68 4.12
C LEU A 28 -0.70 -9.34 2.80
N ILE A 29 0.30 -9.52 1.93
CA ILE A 29 0.16 -10.11 0.60
C ILE A 29 1.11 -11.30 0.61
N GLU A 30 0.57 -12.52 0.69
CA GLU A 30 1.36 -13.75 0.75
C GLU A 30 1.46 -14.39 -0.64
N ASP A 31 0.31 -14.71 -1.25
CA ASP A 31 0.22 -15.43 -2.53
C ASP A 31 0.53 -14.56 -3.75
N LYS A 32 0.03 -13.33 -3.78
CA LYS A 32 0.17 -12.41 -4.93
C LYS A 32 1.41 -11.52 -4.91
N LEU A 33 2.36 -11.77 -4.00
CA LEU A 33 3.57 -10.97 -3.89
C LEU A 33 4.52 -11.19 -5.07
N GLU A 34 4.50 -12.40 -5.64
CA GLU A 34 5.36 -12.80 -6.76
C GLU A 34 4.89 -12.19 -8.10
N ASP A 35 3.64 -11.75 -8.16
CA ASP A 35 3.01 -11.23 -9.36
C ASP A 35 3.32 -9.73 -9.52
N SER A 36 4.41 -9.43 -10.24
CA SER A 36 4.92 -8.06 -10.36
C SER A 36 3.96 -7.10 -11.07
N GLU A 37 3.17 -7.59 -12.02
CA GLU A 37 2.15 -6.79 -12.72
C GLU A 37 1.02 -6.41 -11.76
N TRP A 38 0.50 -7.39 -11.02
CA TRP A 38 -0.52 -7.16 -10.00
C TRP A 38 -0.02 -6.23 -8.88
N LEU A 39 1.21 -6.41 -8.41
CA LEU A 39 1.79 -5.56 -7.37
C LEU A 39 1.95 -4.11 -7.84
N SER A 40 2.34 -3.92 -9.11
CA SER A 40 2.48 -2.58 -9.71
C SER A 40 1.15 -1.85 -9.77
N GLU A 41 0.07 -2.52 -10.17
CA GLU A 41 -1.28 -1.96 -10.19
C GLU A 41 -1.78 -1.65 -8.77
N LEU A 42 -1.54 -2.54 -7.81
CA LEU A 42 -1.87 -2.30 -6.40
C LEU A 42 -1.19 -1.02 -5.87
N ILE A 43 0.09 -0.85 -6.15
CA ILE A 43 0.84 0.35 -5.75
C ILE A 43 0.26 1.59 -6.44
N ARG A 44 -0.11 1.51 -7.72
CA ARG A 44 -0.73 2.63 -8.46
C ARG A 44 -2.08 3.05 -7.89
N VAL A 45 -2.98 2.11 -7.62
CA VAL A 45 -4.30 2.44 -7.02
C VAL A 45 -4.14 2.98 -5.60
N THR A 46 -3.22 2.42 -4.83
CA THR A 46 -2.90 2.89 -3.47
C THR A 46 -2.32 4.30 -3.50
N LEU A 47 -1.42 4.60 -4.46
CA LEU A 47 -0.81 5.93 -4.63
C LEU A 47 -1.82 6.99 -5.07
N LYS A 48 -2.82 6.63 -5.90
CA LYS A 48 -3.90 7.56 -6.29
C LYS A 48 -4.75 8.02 -5.12
N GLU A 49 -4.94 7.17 -4.11
CA GLU A 49 -5.69 7.50 -2.90
C GLU A 49 -4.83 8.21 -1.83
N LEU A 50 -3.51 8.03 -1.90
CA LEU A 50 -2.59 8.75 -1.04
C LEU A 50 -2.50 10.23 -1.44
N PRO A 51 -2.56 11.16 -0.48
CA PRO A 51 -2.32 12.57 -0.77
C PRO A 51 -0.91 12.75 -1.34
N GLU A 52 -0.75 13.72 -2.25
CA GLU A 52 0.53 14.00 -2.88
C GLU A 52 1.65 14.14 -1.83
N PRO A 53 2.80 13.47 -2.01
CA PRO A 53 3.87 13.51 -1.04
C PRO A 53 4.27 14.96 -0.79
N LYS A 54 4.26 15.35 0.49
CA LYS A 54 4.51 16.73 0.92
C LYS A 54 5.77 17.26 0.25
N LYS A 55 5.62 18.29 -0.60
CA LYS A 55 6.73 18.92 -1.33
C LYS A 55 7.89 19.17 -0.38
N LYS A 56 9.06 18.57 -0.65
CA LYS A 56 10.27 18.82 0.13
C LYS A 56 10.53 20.33 0.11
N LYS A 57 10.55 20.96 1.28
CA LYS A 57 10.99 22.35 1.41
C LYS A 57 12.42 22.42 0.89
N LYS A 58 12.66 23.28 -0.11
CA LYS A 58 14.04 23.62 -0.51
C LYS A 58 14.75 24.15 0.72
N LYS A 59 15.90 23.55 1.06
CA LYS A 59 16.85 24.17 2.00
C LYS A 59 17.32 25.45 1.32
N GLY A 60 16.94 26.60 1.88
CA GLY A 60 17.53 27.90 1.57
C GLY A 60 18.84 28.08 2.34
#